data_AF-A0A378TDS0-F1
#
_entry.id   AF-A0A378TDS0-F1
#
_cell.length_a   1.000
_cell.length_b   1.000
_cell.length_c   1.000
_cell.angle_alpha   90.00
_cell.angle_beta   90.00
_cell.angle_gamma   90.00
#
_symmetry.space_group_name_H-M   'P 1'
#
loop_
_entity.id
_entity.type
_entity.pdbx_description
1 polymer ?
#
loop_
_entity_poly.entity_id
_entity_poly.type
_entity_poly.pdbx_seq_one_letter_code
_entity_poly.pdbx_strand_id
1 'polypeptide(L)'
;MMADRLGGRGNIVILQGPLGGSGEINRGKGIDNVLAKYPDIKVLAKDTANWKRDEAVNKMKNWISSFGPQINGVVSQNDDMGLGALQALKEAGRTDVPIVGIDGIEDGLNAVKSGEFIGTSLQNGTVELSAGLAVANAIVKGEDVNTEPVYIMPAITQDNVDVAIQHVVTERQQFLDGLVELTKKNLETGDIAYEGIPGQTAP
;
A
#
# COMPACT_ATOMS: atom_id res chain seq x y z
N MET A 1 2.53 -9.21 7.09
CA MET A 1 2.76 -9.69 5.71
C MET A 1 4.20 -10.12 5.48
N MET A 2 5.19 -9.22 5.34
CA MET A 2 6.55 -9.63 4.95
C MET A 2 7.22 -10.55 5.99
N ALA A 3 7.19 -10.19 7.27
CA ALA A 3 7.78 -11.03 8.32
C ALA A 3 7.13 -12.43 8.36
N ASP A 4 5.81 -12.51 8.24
CA ASP A 4 5.06 -13.77 8.19
C ASP A 4 5.49 -14.60 6.97
N ARG A 5 5.59 -13.98 5.79
CA ARG A 5 6.02 -14.64 4.55
C ARG A 5 7.44 -15.20 4.62
N LEU A 6 8.31 -14.53 5.36
CA LEU A 6 9.70 -14.93 5.58
C LEU A 6 9.88 -15.87 6.80
N GLY A 7 8.81 -16.20 7.52
CA GLY A 7 8.92 -16.98 8.76
C GLY A 7 9.80 -16.31 9.82
N GLY A 8 9.83 -14.97 9.83
CA GLY A 8 10.59 -14.17 10.79
C GLY A 8 12.09 -14.06 10.55
N ARG A 9 12.61 -14.53 9.40
CA ARG A 9 14.05 -14.51 9.08
C ARG A 9 14.33 -14.19 7.63
N GLY A 10 15.32 -13.34 7.38
CA GLY A 10 15.82 -13.08 6.02
C GLY A 10 16.30 -11.65 5.82
N ASN A 11 16.87 -11.39 4.66
CA ASN A 11 17.35 -10.08 4.31
C ASN A 11 16.33 -9.37 3.41
N ILE A 12 16.00 -8.12 3.74
CA ILE A 12 15.08 -7.30 2.96
C ILE A 12 15.77 -6.03 2.46
N VAL A 13 15.18 -5.44 1.42
CA VAL A 13 15.45 -4.05 1.01
C VAL A 13 14.16 -3.23 1.11
N ILE A 14 14.29 -1.94 1.40
CA ILE A 14 13.14 -1.04 1.63
C ILE A 14 13.18 0.13 0.64
N LEU A 15 12.15 0.25 -0.19
CA LEU A 15 11.95 1.40 -1.08
C LEU A 15 11.10 2.46 -0.36
N GLN A 16 11.66 3.65 -0.21
CA GLN A 16 11.03 4.77 0.49
C GLN A 16 10.37 5.76 -0.46
N GLY A 17 9.35 6.45 0.03
CA GLY A 17 8.84 7.67 -0.58
C GLY A 17 9.83 8.84 -0.52
N PRO A 18 9.40 10.02 -0.99
CA PRO A 18 10.16 11.26 -0.89
C PRO A 18 10.56 11.53 0.57
N LEU A 19 11.86 11.70 0.77
CA LEU A 19 12.43 11.90 2.10
C LEU A 19 11.89 13.19 2.72
N GLY A 20 11.50 13.11 3.99
CA GLY A 20 10.89 14.24 4.72
C GLY A 20 9.38 14.38 4.52
N GLY A 21 8.78 13.60 3.61
CA GLY A 21 7.34 13.49 3.50
C GLY A 21 6.76 12.64 4.63
N SER A 22 5.60 13.02 5.17
CA SER A 22 4.94 12.30 6.27
C SER A 22 4.66 10.83 5.93
N GLY A 23 4.36 10.51 4.67
CA GLY A 23 4.18 9.14 4.21
C GLY A 23 5.44 8.29 4.42
N GLU A 24 6.62 8.79 4.05
CA GLU A 24 7.88 8.08 4.26
C GLU A 24 8.19 7.92 5.75
N ILE A 25 8.05 9.00 6.52
CA ILE A 25 8.35 9.03 7.95
C ILE A 25 7.44 8.05 8.72
N ASN A 26 6.12 8.13 8.51
CA ASN A 26 5.14 7.36 9.27
C ASN A 26 5.13 5.88 8.85
N ARG A 27 5.20 5.58 7.54
CA ARG A 27 5.35 4.20 7.05
C ARG A 27 6.68 3.60 7.54
N GLY A 28 7.76 4.39 7.52
CA GLY A 28 9.06 4.01 8.07
C GLY A 28 8.99 3.63 9.55
N LYS A 29 8.39 4.48 10.39
CA LYS A 29 8.17 4.19 11.81
C LYS A 29 7.37 2.91 12.03
N GLY A 30 6.31 2.68 11.24
CA GLY A 30 5.53 1.45 11.29
C GLY A 30 6.35 0.21 10.97
N ILE A 31 7.17 0.27 9.91
CA ILE A 31 8.09 -0.81 9.52
C ILE A 31 9.11 -1.08 10.63
N ASP A 32 9.76 -0.04 11.16
CA ASP A 32 10.77 -0.16 12.22
C ASP A 32 10.19 -0.79 13.50
N ASN A 33 8.97 -0.43 13.88
CA ASN A 33 8.25 -1.04 15.01
C ASN A 33 8.03 -2.55 14.84
N VAL A 34 7.81 -3.02 13.61
CA VAL A 34 7.69 -4.46 13.31
C VAL A 34 9.06 -5.12 13.31
N LEU A 35 10.06 -4.53 12.66
CA LEU A 35 11.43 -5.06 12.59
C LEU A 35 12.05 -5.25 13.98
N ALA A 36 11.74 -4.38 14.93
CA ALA A 36 12.18 -4.53 16.33
C ALA A 36 11.76 -5.87 16.98
N LYS A 37 10.72 -6.54 16.44
CA LYS A 37 10.23 -7.85 16.90
C LYS A 37 10.87 -9.03 16.18
N TYR A 38 11.63 -8.78 15.10
CA TYR A 38 12.22 -9.80 14.23
C TYR A 38 13.73 -9.56 14.04
N PRO A 39 14.57 -9.89 15.04
CA PRO A 39 16.01 -9.64 14.98
C PRO A 39 16.74 -10.42 13.87
N ASP A 40 16.10 -11.48 13.36
CA ASP A 40 16.60 -12.30 12.24
C ASP A 40 16.21 -11.74 10.86
N ILE A 41 15.42 -10.65 10.82
CA ILE A 41 15.19 -9.89 9.59
C ILE A 41 16.18 -8.73 9.53
N LYS A 42 17.00 -8.69 8.48
CA LYS A 42 18.02 -7.66 8.28
C LYS A 42 17.69 -6.77 7.09
N VAL A 43 17.79 -5.46 7.27
CA VAL A 43 17.68 -4.50 6.17
C VAL A 43 19.06 -4.35 5.52
N LEU A 44 19.22 -4.82 4.27
CA LEU A 44 20.47 -4.66 3.51
C LEU A 44 20.64 -3.24 2.99
N ALA A 45 19.53 -2.64 2.54
CA ALA A 45 19.49 -1.28 2.04
C ALA A 45 18.10 -0.67 2.22
N LYS A 46 18.07 0.64 2.43
CA LYS A 46 16.86 1.46 2.51
C LYS A 46 17.16 2.80 1.84
N ASP A 47 16.42 3.15 0.79
CA ASP A 47 16.60 4.40 0.06
C ASP A 47 15.32 4.78 -0.70
N THR A 48 15.23 6.05 -1.10
CA THR A 48 14.07 6.60 -1.79
C THR A 48 14.02 6.24 -3.28
N ALA A 49 12.80 6.04 -3.77
CA ALA A 49 12.43 6.09 -5.19
C ALA A 49 11.24 7.05 -5.42
N ASN A 50 10.96 7.94 -4.46
CA ASN A 50 10.06 9.08 -4.61
C ASN A 50 8.64 8.74 -5.12
N TRP A 51 8.10 7.59 -4.71
CA TRP A 51 6.82 7.04 -5.17
C TRP A 51 6.76 6.64 -6.66
N LYS A 52 7.90 6.58 -7.35
CA LYS A 52 7.96 6.38 -8.80
C LYS A 52 8.51 5.01 -9.18
N ARG A 53 7.81 4.37 -10.10
CA ARG A 53 8.16 3.07 -10.66
C ARG A 53 9.56 3.03 -11.29
N ASP A 54 9.88 3.96 -12.19
CA ASP A 54 11.16 3.94 -12.91
C ASP A 54 12.38 4.21 -12.01
N GLU A 55 12.22 5.08 -11.00
CA GLU A 55 13.27 5.32 -10.01
C GLU A 55 13.52 4.04 -9.19
N ALA A 56 12.45 3.31 -8.84
CA ALA A 56 12.55 2.04 -8.14
C ALA A 56 13.19 0.93 -8.99
N VAL A 57 12.96 0.88 -10.30
CA VAL A 57 13.67 -0.03 -11.22
C VAL A 57 15.17 0.19 -11.10
N ASN A 58 15.63 1.43 -11.22
CA ASN A 58 17.06 1.76 -11.15
C ASN A 58 17.66 1.44 -9.77
N LYS A 59 16.93 1.78 -8.70
CA LYS A 59 17.36 1.49 -7.32
C LYS A 59 17.48 -0.01 -7.08
N MET A 60 16.48 -0.78 -7.50
CA MET A 60 16.47 -2.23 -7.31
C MET A 60 17.56 -2.90 -8.16
N LYS A 61 17.81 -2.46 -9.39
CA LYS A 61 18.95 -2.94 -10.20
C LYS A 61 20.29 -2.74 -9.50
N ASN A 62 20.50 -1.57 -8.90
CA ASN A 62 21.72 -1.30 -8.13
C ASN A 62 21.87 -2.25 -6.93
N TRP A 63 20.78 -2.52 -6.20
CA TRP A 63 20.79 -3.46 -5.09
C TRP A 63 20.95 -4.92 -5.54
N ILE A 64 20.33 -5.34 -6.63
CA ILE A 64 20.55 -6.66 -7.23
C ILE A 64 22.02 -6.82 -7.60
N SER A 65 22.66 -5.81 -8.21
CA SER A 65 24.09 -5.85 -8.52
C SER A 65 24.97 -5.94 -7.27
N SER A 66 24.53 -5.36 -6.15
CA SER A 66 25.33 -5.28 -4.92
C SER A 66 25.16 -6.51 -4.01
N PHE A 67 23.94 -7.05 -3.94
CA PHE A 67 23.55 -8.09 -2.98
C PHE A 67 23.06 -9.37 -3.65
N GLY A 68 22.66 -9.32 -4.91
CA GLY A 68 22.21 -10.46 -5.72
C GLY A 68 21.24 -11.40 -5.00
N PRO A 69 21.60 -12.69 -4.81
CA PRO A 69 20.72 -13.69 -4.18
C PRO A 69 20.51 -13.46 -2.69
N GLN A 70 21.27 -12.57 -2.04
CA GLN A 70 21.09 -12.29 -0.62
C GLN A 70 19.77 -11.58 -0.33
N ILE A 71 19.14 -10.92 -1.31
CA ILE A 71 17.83 -10.28 -1.15
C ILE A 71 16.74 -11.35 -1.09
N ASN A 72 16.04 -11.41 0.05
CA ASN A 72 14.97 -12.36 0.31
C ASN A 72 13.57 -11.71 0.29
N GLY A 73 13.46 -10.39 0.27
CA GLY A 73 12.18 -9.70 0.16
C GLY A 73 12.32 -8.21 -0.13
N VAL A 74 11.30 -7.63 -0.77
CA VAL A 74 11.20 -6.19 -1.01
C VAL A 74 10.01 -5.64 -0.24
N VAL A 75 10.27 -4.69 0.66
CA VAL A 75 9.21 -3.90 1.32
C VAL A 75 9.15 -2.55 0.62
N SER A 76 8.09 -2.35 -0.16
CA SER A 76 7.89 -1.08 -0.85
C SER A 76 6.87 -0.24 -0.09
N GLN A 77 7.21 1.02 0.19
CA GLN A 77 6.29 1.92 0.86
C GLN A 77 5.11 2.36 -0.03
N ASN A 78 5.11 2.08 -1.33
CA ASN A 78 3.90 2.12 -2.17
C ASN A 78 3.96 1.08 -3.31
N ASP A 79 2.85 0.87 -4.01
CA ASP A 79 2.73 -0.13 -5.07
C ASP A 79 3.59 0.20 -6.31
N ASP A 80 3.62 1.46 -6.78
CA ASP A 80 4.42 1.86 -7.95
C ASP A 80 5.91 1.48 -7.82
N MET A 81 6.51 1.78 -6.68
CA MET A 81 7.90 1.43 -6.43
C MET A 81 8.08 -0.09 -6.33
N GLY A 82 7.10 -0.81 -5.78
CA GLY A 82 7.13 -2.27 -5.72
C GLY A 82 7.07 -2.90 -7.10
N LEU A 83 6.27 -2.33 -8.01
CA LEU A 83 6.14 -2.76 -9.40
C LEU A 83 7.45 -2.49 -10.18
N GLY A 84 8.15 -1.40 -9.85
CA GLY A 84 9.49 -1.13 -10.37
C GLY A 84 10.52 -2.17 -9.90
N ALA A 85 10.47 -2.54 -8.62
CA ALA A 85 11.32 -3.61 -8.08
C ALA A 85 11.02 -4.97 -8.73
N LEU A 86 9.73 -5.29 -8.93
CA LEU A 86 9.27 -6.50 -9.60
C LEU A 86 9.86 -6.61 -11.01
N GLN A 87 9.81 -5.52 -11.77
CA GLN A 87 10.41 -5.48 -13.11
C GLN A 87 11.92 -5.75 -13.07
N ALA A 88 12.66 -5.06 -12.20
CA ALA A 88 14.10 -5.26 -12.07
C ALA A 88 14.46 -6.70 -11.67
N LEU A 89 13.68 -7.31 -10.77
CA LEU A 89 13.85 -8.71 -10.37
C LEU A 89 13.59 -9.68 -11.52
N LYS A 90 12.49 -9.48 -12.28
CA LYS A 90 12.19 -10.28 -13.48
C LYS A 90 13.28 -10.20 -14.54
N GLU A 91 13.79 -9.00 -14.81
CA GLU A 91 14.91 -8.79 -15.74
C GLU A 91 16.20 -9.51 -15.27
N ALA A 92 16.37 -9.67 -13.95
CA ALA A 92 17.46 -10.45 -13.36
C ALA A 92 17.16 -11.96 -13.22
N GLY A 93 16.02 -12.44 -13.75
CA GLY A 93 15.60 -13.84 -13.65
C GLY A 93 15.17 -14.29 -12.26
N ARG A 94 14.81 -13.35 -11.37
CA ARG A 94 14.39 -13.60 -9.98
C ARG A 94 12.87 -13.48 -9.86
N THR A 95 12.19 -14.62 -9.75
CA THR A 95 10.74 -14.70 -9.49
C THR A 95 10.42 -15.24 -8.09
N ASP A 96 11.46 -15.52 -7.31
CA ASP A 96 11.41 -16.11 -5.97
C ASP A 96 11.27 -15.07 -4.83
N VAL A 97 11.42 -13.78 -5.15
CA VAL A 97 11.48 -12.70 -4.15
C VAL A 97 10.08 -12.15 -3.86
N PRO A 98 9.53 -12.33 -2.65
CA PRO A 98 8.26 -11.72 -2.27
C PRO A 98 8.38 -10.19 -2.22
N ILE A 99 7.31 -9.52 -2.66
CA ILE A 99 7.18 -8.07 -2.64
C ILE A 99 5.87 -7.70 -1.93
N VAL A 100 5.91 -6.72 -1.03
CA VAL A 100 4.73 -6.12 -0.41
C VAL A 100 4.67 -4.63 -0.75
N GLY A 101 3.46 -4.15 -1.04
CA GLY A 101 3.19 -2.74 -1.36
C GLY A 101 2.19 -2.09 -0.39
N ILE A 102 1.82 -0.86 -0.72
CA ILE A 102 0.78 -0.04 -0.08
C ILE A 102 0.13 0.79 -1.18
N ASP A 103 -1.17 1.03 -1.06
CA ASP A 103 -2.09 1.87 -1.85
C ASP A 103 -3.20 1.03 -2.50
N GLY A 104 -2.91 -0.15 -3.02
CA GLY A 104 -3.90 -0.94 -3.75
C GLY A 104 -4.32 -0.27 -5.06
N ILE A 105 -3.35 0.28 -5.80
CA ILE A 105 -3.60 0.81 -7.16
C ILE A 105 -3.93 -0.34 -8.11
N GLU A 106 -4.51 -0.05 -9.27
CA GLU A 106 -4.97 -1.07 -10.24
C GLU A 106 -3.90 -2.14 -10.54
N ASP A 107 -2.68 -1.72 -10.90
CA ASP A 107 -1.56 -2.64 -11.15
C ASP A 107 -1.10 -3.39 -9.89
N GLY A 108 -1.17 -2.76 -8.71
CA GLY A 108 -0.82 -3.37 -7.42
C GLY A 108 -1.80 -4.47 -7.02
N LEU A 109 -3.11 -4.23 -7.17
CA LEU A 109 -4.15 -5.23 -6.95
C LEU A 109 -4.00 -6.41 -7.92
N ASN A 110 -3.71 -6.13 -9.19
CA ASN A 110 -3.42 -7.18 -10.18
C ASN A 110 -2.18 -7.99 -9.80
N ALA A 111 -1.13 -7.35 -9.27
CA ALA A 111 0.07 -8.04 -8.78
C ALA A 111 -0.23 -8.92 -7.55
N VAL A 112 -1.12 -8.50 -6.65
CA VAL A 112 -1.58 -9.36 -5.54
C VAL A 112 -2.37 -10.56 -6.09
N LYS A 113 -3.30 -10.33 -7.01
CA LYS A 113 -4.11 -11.39 -7.62
C LYS A 113 -3.25 -12.41 -8.40
N SER A 114 -2.21 -11.96 -9.09
CA SER A 114 -1.26 -12.84 -9.80
C SER A 114 -0.28 -13.56 -8.86
N GLY A 115 -0.14 -13.11 -7.61
CA GLY A 115 0.83 -13.63 -6.64
C GLY A 115 2.23 -13.04 -6.79
N GLU A 116 2.41 -12.04 -7.66
CA GLU A 116 3.67 -11.30 -7.80
C GLU A 116 3.94 -10.38 -6.59
N PHE A 117 2.87 -9.87 -5.98
CA PHE A 117 2.89 -9.29 -4.64
C PHE A 117 2.25 -10.26 -3.64
N ILE A 118 2.80 -10.31 -2.44
CA ILE A 118 2.22 -11.10 -1.34
C ILE A 118 1.01 -10.41 -0.70
N GLY A 119 0.84 -9.11 -0.99
CA GLY A 119 -0.24 -8.28 -0.48
C GLY A 119 0.07 -6.79 -0.64
N THR A 120 -0.95 -5.99 -0.42
CA THR A 120 -0.88 -4.53 -0.31
C THR A 120 -1.82 -4.04 0.80
N SER A 121 -1.83 -2.75 1.11
CA SER A 121 -2.80 -2.14 2.03
C SER A 121 -3.61 -1.12 1.25
N LEU A 122 -4.93 -1.26 1.19
CA LEU A 122 -5.77 -0.43 0.32
C LEU A 122 -5.84 1.00 0.85
N GLN A 123 -5.49 1.96 -0.01
CA GLN A 123 -5.70 3.38 0.15
C GLN A 123 -6.50 3.85 -1.08
N ASN A 124 -7.81 3.63 -1.06
CA ASN A 124 -8.65 3.93 -2.22
C ASN A 124 -8.82 5.45 -2.36
N GLY A 125 -8.10 6.05 -3.31
CA GLY A 125 -8.11 7.49 -3.53
C GLY A 125 -9.48 8.07 -3.86
N THR A 126 -10.41 7.28 -4.43
CA THR A 126 -11.78 7.77 -4.65
C THR A 126 -12.52 8.03 -3.34
N VAL A 127 -12.32 7.15 -2.35
CA VAL A 127 -12.93 7.24 -1.02
C VAL A 127 -12.23 8.31 -0.19
N GLU A 128 -10.90 8.27 -0.06
CA GLU A 128 -10.15 9.18 0.81
C GLU A 128 -10.27 10.65 0.35
N LEU A 129 -10.13 10.91 -0.96
CA LEU A 129 -10.20 12.28 -1.49
C LEU A 129 -11.63 12.85 -1.43
N SER A 130 -12.65 12.01 -1.64
CA SER A 130 -14.04 12.46 -1.52
C SER A 130 -14.43 12.75 -0.07
N ALA A 131 -13.93 11.97 0.90
CA ALA A 131 -14.10 12.26 2.32
C ALA A 131 -13.46 13.60 2.71
N GLY A 132 -12.23 13.87 2.26
CA GLY A 132 -11.58 15.17 2.46
C GLY A 132 -12.39 16.34 1.88
N LEU A 133 -12.94 16.17 0.67
CA LEU A 133 -13.80 17.17 0.05
C LEU A 133 -15.12 17.37 0.82
N ALA A 134 -15.71 16.30 1.33
CA ALA A 134 -16.94 16.37 2.11
C ALA A 134 -16.74 17.13 3.43
N VAL A 135 -15.64 16.89 4.14
CA VAL A 135 -15.25 17.67 5.35
C VAL A 135 -15.08 19.15 4.99
N ALA A 136 -14.35 19.45 3.91
CA ALA A 136 -14.16 20.83 3.46
C ALA A 136 -15.50 21.53 3.14
N ASN A 137 -16.42 20.83 2.47
CA ASN A 137 -17.74 21.35 2.16
C ASN A 137 -18.60 21.60 3.41
N ALA A 138 -18.55 20.71 4.41
CA ALA A 138 -19.26 20.90 5.68
C ALA A 138 -18.76 22.15 6.43
N ILE A 139 -17.44 22.36 6.47
CA ILE A 139 -16.82 23.57 7.04
C ILE A 139 -17.34 24.84 6.34
N VAL A 140 -17.38 24.84 5.00
CA VAL A 140 -17.90 25.99 4.22
C VAL A 140 -19.37 26.28 4.53
N LYS A 141 -20.18 25.25 4.81
CA LYS A 141 -21.58 25.39 5.19
C LYS A 141 -21.80 25.77 6.66
N GLY A 142 -20.75 25.76 7.48
CA GLY A 142 -20.88 25.94 8.93
C GLY A 142 -21.57 24.76 9.63
N GLU A 143 -21.51 23.57 9.02
CA GLU A 143 -22.00 22.32 9.61
C GLU A 143 -20.96 21.78 10.60
N ASP A 144 -21.42 21.14 11.69
CA ASP A 144 -20.53 20.44 12.63
C ASP A 144 -20.05 19.13 11.99
N VAL A 145 -18.74 18.89 12.00
CA VAL A 145 -18.12 17.76 11.31
C VAL A 145 -16.82 17.36 11.99
N ASN A 146 -16.48 16.06 11.98
CA ASN A 146 -15.15 15.61 12.37
C ASN A 146 -14.12 16.14 11.35
N THR A 147 -13.23 17.03 11.79
CA THR A 147 -12.21 17.67 10.95
C THR A 147 -10.90 16.89 10.86
N GLU A 148 -10.75 15.84 11.67
CA GLU A 148 -9.55 14.98 11.71
C GLU A 148 -9.92 13.49 11.56
N PRO A 149 -10.72 13.09 10.55
CA PRO A 149 -11.02 11.68 10.34
C PRO A 149 -9.75 10.93 9.92
N VAL A 150 -9.64 9.66 10.32
CA VAL A 150 -8.48 8.83 10.03
C VAL A 150 -8.86 7.71 9.06
N TYR A 151 -8.15 7.61 7.95
CA TYR A 151 -8.30 6.52 6.99
C TYR A 151 -7.43 5.33 7.43
N ILE A 152 -8.06 4.21 7.78
CA ILE A 152 -7.38 2.98 8.16
C ILE A 152 -7.38 2.01 6.99
N MET A 153 -6.19 1.81 6.40
CA MET A 153 -6.02 0.96 5.22
C MET A 153 -6.28 -0.53 5.56
N PRO A 154 -7.27 -1.20 4.96
CA PRO A 154 -7.44 -2.63 5.14
C PRO A 154 -6.33 -3.40 4.41
N ALA A 155 -5.93 -4.53 4.99
CA ALA A 155 -5.00 -5.45 4.35
C ALA A 155 -5.66 -6.13 3.14
N ILE A 156 -4.96 -6.12 2.01
CA ILE A 156 -5.37 -6.81 0.79
C ILE A 156 -4.42 -7.99 0.54
N THR A 157 -5.00 -9.19 0.48
CA THR A 157 -4.34 -10.45 0.13
C THR A 157 -5.13 -11.12 -0.98
N GLN A 158 -4.67 -12.27 -1.47
CA GLN A 158 -5.44 -13.08 -2.43
C GLN A 158 -6.84 -13.47 -1.90
N ASP A 159 -7.07 -13.44 -0.59
CA ASP A 159 -8.35 -13.82 0.01
C ASP A 159 -9.45 -12.78 -0.25
N ASN A 160 -9.10 -11.50 -0.45
CA ASN A 160 -10.07 -10.41 -0.56
C ASN A 160 -9.80 -9.44 -1.73
N VAL A 161 -8.73 -9.64 -2.51
CA VAL A 161 -8.34 -8.76 -3.63
C VAL A 161 -9.43 -8.61 -4.70
N ASP A 162 -10.28 -9.62 -4.90
CA ASP A 162 -11.33 -9.57 -5.91
C ASP A 162 -12.34 -8.44 -5.66
N VAL A 163 -12.68 -8.18 -4.39
CA VAL A 163 -13.60 -7.08 -4.03
C VAL A 163 -12.93 -5.73 -4.28
N ALA A 164 -11.65 -5.58 -3.91
CA ALA A 164 -10.91 -4.36 -4.20
C ALA A 164 -10.78 -4.11 -5.72
N ILE A 165 -10.57 -5.17 -6.52
CA ILE A 165 -10.52 -5.09 -7.99
C ILE A 165 -11.88 -4.64 -8.55
N GLN A 166 -13.01 -5.08 -7.99
CA GLN A 166 -14.31 -4.58 -8.41
C GLN A 166 -14.41 -3.07 -8.20
N HIS A 167 -14.09 -2.57 -7.02
CA HIS A 167 -14.21 -1.15 -6.69
C HIS A 167 -13.24 -0.26 -7.48
N VAL A 168 -12.00 -0.73 -7.65
CA VAL A 168 -10.90 0.09 -8.17
C VAL A 168 -10.71 -0.07 -9.67
N VAL A 169 -10.97 -1.26 -10.23
CA VAL A 169 -10.62 -1.63 -11.61
C VAL A 169 -11.85 -1.95 -12.47
N THR A 170 -12.59 -3.02 -12.17
CA THR A 170 -13.53 -3.63 -13.14
C THR A 170 -14.94 -3.06 -13.10
N GLU A 171 -15.41 -2.60 -11.92
CA GLU A 171 -16.75 -2.04 -11.71
C GLU A 171 -16.66 -0.59 -11.21
N ARG A 172 -15.58 0.11 -11.57
CA ARG A 172 -15.25 1.46 -11.09
C ARG A 172 -16.40 2.45 -11.30
N GLN A 173 -17.11 2.42 -12.43
CA GLN A 173 -18.23 3.33 -12.65
C GLN A 173 -19.39 3.06 -11.67
N GLN A 174 -19.73 1.79 -11.44
CA GLN A 174 -20.76 1.41 -10.48
C GLN A 174 -20.38 1.83 -9.05
N PHE A 175 -19.10 1.69 -8.69
CA PHE A 175 -18.59 2.19 -7.41
C PHE A 175 -18.73 3.71 -7.29
N LEU A 176 -18.36 4.46 -8.34
CA LEU A 176 -18.46 5.92 -8.37
C LEU A 176 -19.91 6.42 -8.29
N ASP A 177 -20.86 5.70 -8.89
CA ASP A 177 -22.29 6.05 -8.83
C ASP A 177 -22.82 6.00 -7.37
N GLY A 178 -22.24 5.15 -6.51
CA GLY A 178 -22.57 5.05 -5.08
C GLY A 178 -21.71 5.91 -4.14
N LEU A 179 -20.64 6.54 -4.66
CA LEU A 179 -19.60 7.16 -3.84
C LEU A 179 -20.14 8.27 -2.92
N VAL A 180 -21.03 9.13 -3.42
CA VAL A 180 -21.56 10.26 -2.62
C VAL A 180 -22.31 9.77 -1.38
N GLU A 181 -23.07 8.69 -1.50
CA GLU A 181 -23.82 8.12 -0.38
C GLU A 181 -22.89 7.41 0.60
N LEU A 182 -21.90 6.67 0.08
CA LEU A 182 -20.86 6.04 0.89
C LEU A 182 -20.09 7.09 1.71
N THR A 183 -19.64 8.16 1.07
CA THR A 183 -18.92 9.25 1.73
C THR A 183 -19.74 9.85 2.88
N LYS A 184 -21.03 10.16 2.66
CA LYS A 184 -21.89 10.70 3.73
C LYS A 184 -21.98 9.75 4.92
N LYS A 185 -22.30 8.47 4.67
CA LYS A 185 -22.41 7.46 5.71
C LYS A 185 -21.12 7.33 6.52
N ASN A 186 -19.97 7.35 5.84
CA ASN A 186 -18.68 7.24 6.49
C ASN A 186 -18.30 8.48 7.32
N LEU A 187 -18.73 9.68 6.90
CA LEU A 187 -18.55 10.89 7.72
C LEU A 187 -19.36 10.84 9.02
N GLU A 188 -20.56 10.24 9.01
CA GLU A 188 -21.39 10.09 10.21
C GLU A 188 -20.76 9.12 11.23
N THR A 189 -20.10 8.07 10.74
CA THR A 189 -19.53 7.01 11.59
C THR A 189 -18.09 7.31 12.00
N GLY A 190 -17.39 8.15 11.25
CA GLY A 190 -15.97 8.44 11.40
C GLY A 190 -15.05 7.42 10.74
N ASP A 191 -15.58 6.31 10.23
CA ASP A 191 -14.82 5.31 9.47
C ASP A 191 -14.76 5.68 7.99
N ILE A 192 -13.88 6.63 7.67
CA ILE A 192 -13.74 7.14 6.30
C ILE A 192 -13.15 6.14 5.31
N ALA A 193 -12.62 5.00 5.77
CA ALA A 193 -12.05 3.97 4.90
C ALA A 193 -13.02 2.87 4.52
N TYR A 194 -14.19 2.79 5.18
CA TYR A 194 -15.15 1.72 4.91
C TYR A 194 -15.63 1.76 3.46
N GLU A 195 -15.45 0.66 2.75
CA GLU A 195 -16.01 0.48 1.41
C GLU A 195 -16.52 -0.95 1.17
N GLY A 196 -16.62 -1.77 2.23
CA GLY A 196 -17.12 -3.14 2.15
C GLY A 196 -16.06 -4.19 1.80
N ILE A 197 -14.78 -3.89 1.98
CA ILE A 197 -13.72 -4.89 1.82
C ILE A 197 -13.85 -5.94 2.93
N PRO A 198 -13.82 -7.26 2.62
CA PRO A 198 -13.79 -8.31 3.63
C PRO A 198 -12.67 -8.09 4.66
N GLY A 199 -13.05 -8.03 5.93
CA GLY A 199 -12.16 -7.72 7.06
C GLY A 199 -12.37 -6.33 7.66
N GLN A 200 -13.04 -5.41 6.95
CA GLN A 200 -13.54 -4.17 7.53
C GLN A 200 -14.72 -4.45 8.46
N THR A 201 -14.86 -3.65 9.51
CA THR A 201 -16.05 -3.70 10.38
C THR A 201 -17.10 -2.79 9.75
N ALA A 202 -18.31 -3.31 9.57
CA ALA A 202 -19.40 -2.46 9.09
C ALA A 202 -19.69 -1.36 10.13
N PRO A 203 -19.80 -0.09 9.70
CA PRO A 203 -20.23 0.99 10.57
C PRO A 203 -21.66 0.82 11.06
#